data_AF-A0A846PD17-F1
#
_entry.id   AF-A0A846PD17-F1
#
_cell.length_a   1.000
_cell.length_b   1.000
_cell.length_c   1.000
_cell.angle_alpha   90.00
_cell.angle_beta   90.00
_cell.angle_gamma   90.00
#
_symmetry.space_group_name_H-M   'P 1'
#
loop_
_entity.id
_entity.type
_entity.pdbx_description
1 polymer ?
#
loop_
_entity_poly.entity_id
_entity_poly.type
_entity_poly.pdbx_seq_one_letter_code
_entity_poly.pdbx_strand_id
1 'polypeptide(L)'
;MEMEANMLDSHGFNTFIKRKLEKNGSGGRPHFIKELAKTYDPKDELLNMLEHLWINKQSISTIAHRYKTSYHTIYRLLQDIDHLKEEIITILMSTPRRKKFFNSDTESSDYETITTYIKRAKRDGLCNWKKVIKTAERCWKYFKHKNPKYWTADVVLDYLLTLSDGAQSSMLDAIRQIAPQIADKNSTEYIGTGRFREKVRRRKKDIFGDEILLIHEGLEALSLTLEKTVFDLHITLGAREGSKNPEAGLCGLSWARFKKDFTRVDVYESKVRGGIWCRSCPIDLFFKDLPQRLYGLWKIRKQPIQEKLILGGYKELRDIYKRIRQALKKYWKKKLDPSLYTELCTLKPHDADKIHCNLLWEAEVPLEVVAGQYLGQGEGIGLMGRIWLDINTIKKHYLSLTQRSERFKKLRQQVTEYSHKFNGTAQHQATSYPNKRARNLCLNWQEFQALQS
;
A
#
# COMPACT_ATOMS: atom_id res chain seq x y z
N MET A 1 -33.45 3.50 40.87
CA MET A 1 -33.39 3.13 39.44
C MET A 1 -32.10 2.43 39.02
N GLU A 2 -31.04 2.39 39.82
CA GLU A 2 -29.86 1.53 39.57
C GLU A 2 -29.94 0.14 40.21
N MET A 3 -31.00 -0.16 40.97
CA MET A 3 -31.19 -1.48 41.61
C MET A 3 -31.90 -2.53 40.73
N GLU A 4 -32.59 -2.14 39.65
CA GLU A 4 -33.26 -3.11 38.75
C GLU A 4 -32.36 -3.64 37.62
N ALA A 5 -31.26 -2.96 37.30
CA ALA A 5 -30.31 -3.43 36.29
C ALA A 5 -29.44 -4.61 36.78
N ASN A 6 -29.41 -4.88 38.08
CA ASN A 6 -28.68 -6.01 38.69
C ASN A 6 -29.55 -7.26 38.92
N MET A 7 -30.83 -7.26 38.52
CA MET A 7 -31.74 -8.42 38.71
C MET A 7 -31.87 -9.35 37.49
N LEU A 8 -31.11 -9.12 36.41
CA LEU A 8 -31.04 -10.01 35.25
C LEU A 8 -29.62 -10.52 35.00
N ASP A 9 -28.82 -10.67 36.06
CA ASP A 9 -27.68 -11.57 35.96
C ASP A 9 -28.23 -13.00 35.91
N SER A 10 -28.42 -13.48 34.68
CA SER A 10 -28.81 -14.84 34.24
C SER A 10 -27.98 -15.96 34.86
N HIS A 11 -28.01 -16.04 36.19
CA HIS A 11 -27.10 -16.86 36.98
C HIS A 11 -27.29 -18.33 36.62
N GLY A 12 -28.52 -18.75 36.32
CA GLY A 12 -28.85 -20.09 35.84
C GLY A 12 -28.21 -20.40 34.50
N PHE A 13 -28.46 -19.57 33.48
CA PHE A 13 -27.96 -19.82 32.12
C PHE A 13 -26.43 -19.67 31.99
N ASN A 14 -25.83 -18.65 32.62
CA ASN A 14 -24.37 -18.48 32.62
C ASN A 14 -23.68 -19.63 33.36
N THR A 15 -24.24 -20.07 34.49
CA THR A 15 -23.72 -21.23 35.25
C THR A 15 -23.83 -22.51 34.42
N PHE A 16 -24.91 -22.70 33.69
CA PHE A 16 -25.08 -23.83 32.79
C PHE A 16 -23.97 -23.88 31.72
N ILE A 17 -23.73 -22.77 31.02
CA ILE A 17 -22.68 -22.69 29.98
C ILE A 17 -21.32 -22.98 30.59
N LYS A 18 -20.97 -22.32 31.71
CA LYS A 18 -19.70 -22.51 32.40
C LYS A 18 -19.48 -23.97 32.80
N ARG A 19 -20.47 -24.61 33.42
CA ARG A 19 -20.42 -26.05 33.80
C ARG A 19 -20.20 -26.96 32.59
N LYS A 20 -20.83 -26.66 31.44
CA LYS A 20 -20.70 -27.48 30.22
C LYS A 20 -19.37 -27.24 29.49
N LEU A 21 -18.70 -26.11 29.71
CA LEU A 21 -17.35 -25.85 29.22
C LEU A 21 -16.29 -26.55 30.08
N GLU A 22 -16.49 -26.56 31.40
CA GLU A 22 -15.58 -27.12 32.41
C GLU A 22 -15.62 -28.66 32.49
N LYS A 23 -16.79 -29.29 32.36
CA LYS A 23 -16.90 -30.76 32.39
C LYS A 23 -16.25 -31.41 31.15
N ASN A 24 -15.01 -31.86 31.31
CA ASN A 24 -14.45 -33.00 30.57
C ASN A 24 -14.43 -34.19 31.51
N GLY A 25 -15.36 -35.14 31.34
CA GLY A 25 -15.11 -36.50 31.82
C GLY A 25 -13.95 -37.09 30.99
N SER A 26 -13.04 -37.79 31.65
CA SER A 26 -11.79 -38.36 31.14
C SER A 26 -11.95 -39.49 30.08
N GLY A 27 -12.92 -39.40 29.18
CA GLY A 27 -13.10 -40.41 28.12
C GLY A 27 -14.39 -40.31 27.28
N GLY A 28 -14.79 -39.12 26.81
CA GLY A 28 -16.00 -38.97 25.99
C GLY A 28 -15.93 -37.88 24.90
N ARG A 29 -16.85 -37.95 23.93
CA ARG A 29 -17.00 -36.94 22.87
C ARG A 29 -17.31 -35.56 23.49
N PRO A 30 -16.65 -34.47 23.05
CA PRO A 30 -16.88 -33.14 23.60
C PRO A 30 -18.35 -32.70 23.48
N HIS A 31 -18.84 -31.98 24.50
CA HIS A 31 -20.18 -31.40 24.48
C HIS A 31 -20.34 -30.37 23.37
N PHE A 32 -21.53 -30.25 22.77
CA PHE A 32 -21.80 -29.34 21.65
C PHE A 32 -21.42 -27.88 21.94
N ILE A 33 -21.70 -27.37 23.15
CA ILE A 33 -21.32 -26.01 23.58
C ILE A 33 -19.80 -25.80 23.53
N LYS A 34 -19.02 -26.84 23.84
CA LYS A 34 -17.56 -26.79 23.79
C LYS A 34 -17.03 -26.76 22.35
N GLU A 35 -17.70 -27.47 21.44
CA GLU A 35 -17.42 -27.38 20.01
C GLU A 35 -17.74 -25.99 19.45
N LEU A 36 -18.86 -25.38 19.88
CA LEU A 36 -19.20 -23.99 19.51
C LEU A 36 -18.13 -23.00 20.01
N ALA A 37 -17.65 -23.15 21.24
CA ALA A 37 -16.66 -22.28 21.86
C ALA A 37 -15.31 -22.24 21.13
N LYS A 38 -14.99 -23.23 20.27
CA LYS A 38 -13.78 -23.21 19.44
C LYS A 38 -13.81 -22.09 18.39
N THR A 39 -15.00 -21.68 17.96
CA THR A 39 -15.18 -20.77 16.82
C THR A 39 -15.95 -19.50 17.19
N TYR A 40 -16.84 -19.57 18.18
CA TYR A 40 -17.78 -18.50 18.51
C TYR A 40 -17.86 -18.24 20.02
N ASP A 41 -18.47 -17.12 20.40
CA ASP A 41 -18.91 -16.93 21.79
C ASP A 41 -20.06 -17.92 22.05
N PRO A 42 -19.89 -18.88 22.97
CA PRO A 42 -20.84 -19.96 23.16
C PRO A 42 -22.18 -19.47 23.72
N LYS A 43 -22.19 -18.37 24.47
CA LYS A 43 -23.42 -17.79 25.02
C LYS A 43 -24.22 -17.14 23.92
N ASP A 44 -23.59 -16.28 23.13
CA ASP A 44 -24.26 -15.56 22.04
C ASP A 44 -24.80 -16.55 20.98
N GLU A 45 -24.04 -17.58 20.61
CA GLU A 45 -24.49 -18.58 19.64
C GLU A 45 -25.59 -19.49 20.18
N LEU A 46 -25.49 -19.93 21.43
CA LEU A 46 -26.53 -20.74 22.05
C LEU A 46 -27.83 -19.93 22.12
N LEU A 47 -27.76 -18.66 22.51
CA LEU A 47 -28.89 -17.75 22.49
C LEU A 47 -29.46 -17.62 21.08
N ASN A 48 -28.66 -17.33 20.05
CA ASN A 48 -29.12 -17.22 18.65
C ASN A 48 -29.84 -18.49 18.18
N MET A 49 -29.30 -19.65 18.52
CA MET A 49 -29.91 -20.94 18.21
C MET A 49 -31.30 -21.07 18.86
N LEU A 50 -31.41 -20.72 20.14
CA LEU A 50 -32.66 -20.81 20.91
C LEU A 50 -33.71 -19.80 20.45
N GLU A 51 -33.31 -18.64 19.94
CA GLU A 51 -34.21 -17.70 19.28
C GLU A 51 -34.86 -18.27 18.05
N HIS A 52 -34.06 -18.91 17.20
CA HIS A 52 -34.60 -19.53 16.02
C HIS A 52 -35.57 -20.66 16.35
N LEU A 53 -35.29 -21.43 17.41
CA LEU A 53 -36.17 -22.51 17.87
C LEU A 53 -37.46 -21.99 18.52
N TRP A 54 -37.33 -21.11 19.53
CA TRP A 54 -38.44 -20.77 20.43
C TRP A 54 -39.24 -19.55 19.98
N ILE A 55 -38.59 -18.56 19.36
CA ILE A 55 -39.26 -17.35 18.85
C ILE A 55 -39.65 -17.54 17.40
N ASN A 56 -38.68 -17.86 16.53
CA ASN A 56 -38.91 -17.97 15.09
C ASN A 56 -39.49 -19.34 14.66
N LYS A 57 -39.80 -20.22 15.63
CA LYS A 57 -40.46 -21.52 15.44
C LYS A 57 -39.79 -22.43 14.39
N GLN A 58 -38.48 -22.35 14.23
CA GLN A 58 -37.74 -23.26 13.34
C GLN A 58 -37.70 -24.68 13.94
N SER A 59 -37.73 -25.69 13.08
CA SER A 59 -37.63 -27.08 13.52
C SER A 59 -36.22 -27.44 14.00
N ILE A 60 -36.12 -28.38 14.93
CA ILE A 60 -34.84 -28.90 15.44
C ILE A 60 -33.94 -29.40 14.29
N SER A 61 -34.52 -30.05 13.29
CA SER A 61 -33.79 -30.56 12.11
C SER A 61 -33.12 -29.43 11.31
N THR A 62 -33.82 -28.32 11.09
CA THR A 62 -33.28 -27.14 10.38
C THR A 62 -32.10 -26.54 11.14
N ILE A 63 -32.21 -26.48 12.47
CA ILE A 63 -31.15 -25.96 13.34
C ILE A 63 -29.95 -26.90 13.38
N ALA A 64 -30.18 -28.20 13.52
CA ALA A 64 -29.14 -29.21 13.48
C ALA A 64 -28.32 -29.12 12.17
N HIS A 65 -29.01 -28.96 11.02
CA HIS A 65 -28.36 -28.76 9.73
C HIS A 65 -27.50 -27.47 9.69
N ARG A 66 -28.04 -26.35 10.17
CA ARG A 66 -27.32 -25.05 10.23
C ARG A 66 -26.03 -25.14 11.03
N TYR A 67 -26.06 -25.81 12.17
CA TYR A 67 -24.91 -25.98 13.06
C TYR A 67 -24.08 -27.23 12.76
N LYS A 68 -24.35 -27.93 11.64
CA LYS A 68 -23.65 -29.14 11.19
C LYS A 68 -23.55 -30.20 12.28
N THR A 69 -24.64 -30.41 13.02
CA THR A 69 -24.72 -31.38 14.12
C THR A 69 -25.95 -32.29 13.95
N SER A 70 -26.09 -33.30 14.80
CA SER A 70 -27.22 -34.22 14.73
C SER A 70 -28.47 -33.66 15.42
N TYR A 71 -29.64 -34.07 14.95
CA TYR A 71 -30.93 -33.78 15.59
C TYR A 71 -30.89 -34.08 17.10
N HIS A 72 -30.39 -35.27 17.47
CA HIS A 72 -30.30 -35.69 18.87
C HIS A 72 -29.39 -34.81 19.72
N THR A 73 -28.37 -34.17 19.13
CA THR A 73 -27.48 -33.26 19.84
C THR A 73 -28.21 -31.99 20.25
N ILE A 74 -28.98 -31.40 19.33
CA ILE A 74 -29.82 -30.24 19.61
C ILE A 74 -30.94 -30.62 20.58
N TYR A 75 -31.60 -31.76 20.37
CA TYR A 75 -32.67 -32.24 21.26
C TYR A 75 -32.20 -32.42 22.71
N ARG A 76 -31.06 -33.09 22.94
CA ARG A 76 -30.48 -33.25 24.29
C ARG A 76 -30.10 -31.93 24.93
N LEU A 77 -29.54 -31.00 24.15
CA LEU A 77 -29.24 -29.66 24.63
C LEU A 77 -30.51 -28.93 25.08
N LEU A 78 -31.62 -29.07 24.34
CA LEU A 78 -32.90 -28.47 24.73
C LEU A 78 -33.46 -29.08 26.02
N GLN A 79 -33.37 -30.40 26.18
CA GLN A 79 -33.75 -31.05 27.45
C GLN A 79 -32.91 -30.55 28.63
N ASP A 80 -31.59 -30.40 28.43
CA ASP A 80 -30.66 -29.93 29.45
C ASP A 80 -30.98 -28.51 29.97
N ILE A 81 -31.62 -27.66 29.16
CA ILE A 81 -31.92 -26.26 29.47
C ILE A 81 -33.42 -25.98 29.60
N ASP A 82 -34.28 -26.98 29.54
CA ASP A 82 -35.74 -26.79 29.52
C ASP A 82 -36.23 -26.07 30.79
N HIS A 83 -35.63 -26.40 31.94
CA HIS A 83 -35.88 -25.72 33.21
C HIS A 83 -35.48 -24.23 33.23
N LEU A 84 -34.67 -23.77 32.27
CA LEU A 84 -34.25 -22.36 32.12
C LEU A 84 -35.03 -21.65 31.00
N LYS A 85 -35.99 -22.31 30.36
CA LYS A 85 -36.63 -21.83 29.13
C LYS A 85 -37.26 -20.45 29.30
N GLU A 86 -38.03 -20.22 30.37
CA GLU A 86 -38.67 -18.92 30.63
C GLU A 86 -37.65 -17.81 30.88
N GLU A 87 -36.61 -18.08 31.69
CA GLU A 87 -35.48 -17.14 31.90
C GLU A 87 -34.83 -16.76 30.56
N ILE A 88 -34.55 -17.75 29.72
CA ILE A 88 -33.91 -17.54 28.42
C ILE A 88 -34.85 -16.80 27.46
N ILE A 89 -36.16 -17.06 27.48
CA ILE A 89 -37.16 -16.32 26.69
C ILE A 89 -37.23 -14.86 27.14
N THR A 90 -37.17 -14.58 28.44
CA THR A 90 -37.08 -13.19 28.93
C THR A 90 -35.82 -12.50 28.41
N ILE A 91 -34.65 -13.16 28.47
CA ILE A 91 -33.38 -12.65 27.93
C ILE A 91 -33.48 -12.41 26.41
N LEU A 92 -34.07 -13.36 25.68
CA LEU A 92 -34.32 -13.31 24.24
C LEU A 92 -35.13 -12.07 23.84
N MET A 93 -36.16 -11.74 24.61
CA MET A 93 -37.10 -10.65 24.33
C MET A 93 -36.61 -9.28 24.81
N SER A 94 -35.80 -9.24 25.87
CA SER A 94 -35.32 -7.99 26.49
C SER A 94 -34.02 -7.45 25.89
N THR A 95 -33.25 -8.28 25.17
CA THR A 95 -31.91 -7.91 24.66
C THR A 95 -31.90 -7.83 23.14
N PRO A 96 -31.67 -6.66 22.50
CA PRO A 96 -31.54 -6.56 21.04
C PRO A 96 -30.27 -7.30 20.56
N ARG A 97 -30.44 -8.34 19.75
CA ARG A 97 -29.42 -9.42 19.65
C ARG A 97 -28.30 -9.24 18.66
N ARG A 98 -28.52 -8.56 17.54
CA ARG A 98 -27.40 -8.23 16.67
C ARG A 98 -26.80 -6.94 17.17
N LYS A 99 -25.73 -7.07 17.96
CA LYS A 99 -24.89 -5.93 18.36
C LYS A 99 -24.70 -5.03 17.14
N LYS A 100 -25.31 -3.85 17.20
CA LYS A 100 -25.28 -2.85 16.15
C LYS A 100 -23.85 -2.36 16.05
N PHE A 101 -23.21 -2.69 14.93
CA PHE A 101 -21.87 -2.23 14.65
C PHE A 101 -21.79 -0.70 14.67
N PHE A 102 -22.82 -0.05 14.12
CA PHE A 102 -23.01 1.39 14.22
C PHE A 102 -24.49 1.72 13.98
N ASN A 103 -25.06 2.53 14.87
CA ASN A 103 -26.38 3.11 14.70
C ASN A 103 -26.20 4.57 14.25
N SER A 104 -26.62 4.89 13.01
CA SER A 104 -26.48 6.23 12.43
C SER A 104 -27.28 7.29 13.16
N ASP A 105 -28.43 6.91 13.72
CA ASP A 105 -29.43 7.85 14.21
C ASP A 105 -29.09 8.30 15.63
N THR A 106 -28.58 7.37 16.44
CA THR A 106 -28.11 7.63 17.81
C THR A 106 -26.59 7.83 17.89
N GLU A 107 -25.88 7.71 16.76
CA GLU A 107 -24.43 7.75 16.67
C GLU A 107 -23.71 6.87 17.71
N SER A 108 -24.25 5.68 17.93
CA SER A 108 -23.82 4.74 18.97
C SER A 108 -23.38 3.39 18.38
N SER A 109 -22.73 2.57 19.19
CA SER A 109 -22.34 1.21 18.84
C SER A 109 -22.44 0.31 20.06
N ASP A 110 -22.80 -0.94 19.84
CA ASP A 110 -22.82 -1.95 20.90
C ASP A 110 -21.41 -2.53 21.17
N TYR A 111 -20.40 -2.08 20.42
CA TYR A 111 -19.01 -2.46 20.61
C TYR A 111 -18.22 -1.33 21.28
N GLU A 112 -17.65 -1.63 22.45
CA GLU A 112 -16.88 -0.68 23.26
C GLU A 112 -15.75 0.01 22.48
N THR A 113 -15.02 -0.74 21.64
CA THR A 113 -13.90 -0.18 20.85
C THR A 113 -14.38 0.83 19.82
N ILE A 114 -15.56 0.62 19.22
CA ILE A 114 -16.18 1.55 18.27
C ILE A 114 -16.73 2.76 19.03
N THR A 115 -17.39 2.56 20.16
CA THR A 115 -17.87 3.66 21.02
C THR A 115 -16.72 4.56 21.48
N THR A 116 -15.58 3.97 21.85
CA THR A 116 -14.35 4.69 22.19
C THR A 116 -13.84 5.50 21.00
N TYR A 117 -13.84 4.92 19.80
CA TYR A 117 -13.46 5.64 18.59
C TYR A 117 -14.41 6.81 18.28
N ILE A 118 -15.72 6.63 18.41
CA ILE A 118 -16.72 7.70 18.20
C ILE A 118 -16.47 8.86 19.17
N LYS A 119 -16.29 8.56 20.46
CA LYS A 119 -15.98 9.57 21.49
C LYS A 119 -14.71 10.35 21.14
N ARG A 120 -13.62 9.64 20.78
CA ARG A 120 -12.36 10.26 20.34
C ARG A 120 -12.57 11.14 19.10
N ALA A 121 -13.26 10.62 18.09
CA ALA A 121 -13.45 11.32 16.83
C ALA A 121 -14.26 12.61 16.98
N LYS A 122 -15.26 12.61 17.87
CA LYS A 122 -16.02 13.82 18.23
C LYS A 122 -15.16 14.83 18.98
N ARG A 123 -14.42 14.37 19.99
CA ARG A 123 -13.49 15.21 20.76
C ARG A 123 -12.43 15.88 19.87
N ASP A 124 -11.89 15.13 18.91
CA ASP A 124 -10.79 15.57 18.04
C ASP A 124 -11.28 16.22 16.73
N GLY A 125 -12.60 16.38 16.52
CA GLY A 125 -13.16 17.06 15.35
C GLY A 125 -12.95 16.36 14.01
N LEU A 126 -12.90 15.02 13.96
CA LEU A 126 -12.53 14.28 12.75
C LEU A 126 -13.67 14.22 11.72
N CYS A 127 -13.64 15.04 10.66
CA CYS A 127 -14.75 15.15 9.68
C CYS A 127 -15.18 13.84 8.98
N ASN A 128 -14.36 12.78 8.97
CA ASN A 128 -14.60 11.55 8.21
C ASN A 128 -14.83 10.29 9.07
N TRP A 129 -15.08 10.42 10.37
CA TRP A 129 -15.16 9.26 11.27
C TRP A 129 -16.29 8.27 10.93
N LYS A 130 -17.47 8.77 10.48
CA LYS A 130 -18.57 7.92 10.01
C LYS A 130 -18.18 7.05 8.82
N LYS A 131 -17.39 7.60 7.89
CA LYS A 131 -16.87 6.88 6.73
C LYS A 131 -15.92 5.75 7.16
N VAL A 132 -15.05 6.02 8.13
CA VAL A 132 -14.14 5.01 8.70
C VAL A 132 -14.92 3.85 9.28
N ILE A 133 -15.95 4.12 10.08
CA ILE A 133 -16.80 3.07 10.67
C ILE A 133 -17.50 2.26 9.57
N LYS A 134 -18.12 2.93 8.60
CA LYS A 134 -18.79 2.25 7.46
C LYS A 134 -17.81 1.40 6.63
N THR A 135 -16.57 1.83 6.50
CA THR A 135 -15.51 1.04 5.86
C THR A 135 -15.18 -0.20 6.70
N ALA A 136 -15.00 -0.05 8.01
CA ALA A 136 -14.69 -1.15 8.90
C ALA A 136 -15.85 -2.15 9.09
N GLU A 137 -17.10 -1.71 8.93
CA GLU A 137 -18.30 -2.57 8.94
C GLU A 137 -18.24 -3.66 7.87
N ARG A 138 -17.56 -3.39 6.74
CA ARG A 138 -17.34 -4.40 5.70
C ARG A 138 -16.44 -5.54 6.20
N CYS A 139 -15.43 -5.22 7.01
CA CYS A 139 -14.58 -6.22 7.66
C CYS A 139 -15.41 -7.02 8.65
N TRP A 140 -16.21 -6.34 9.47
CA TRP A 140 -17.07 -6.99 10.46
C TRP A 140 -18.04 -7.99 9.83
N LYS A 141 -18.65 -7.64 8.70
CA LYS A 141 -19.48 -8.58 7.90
C LYS A 141 -18.67 -9.77 7.40
N TYR A 142 -17.46 -9.54 6.88
CA TYR A 142 -16.57 -10.60 6.42
C TYR A 142 -16.14 -11.54 7.56
N PHE A 143 -15.85 -10.99 8.74
CA PHE A 143 -15.49 -11.72 9.96
C PHE A 143 -16.69 -12.32 10.69
N LYS A 144 -17.82 -12.50 9.99
CA LYS A 144 -19.04 -13.11 10.53
C LYS A 144 -19.50 -12.43 11.83
N HIS A 145 -19.40 -11.10 11.86
CA HIS A 145 -19.82 -10.25 12.97
C HIS A 145 -19.02 -10.41 14.27
N LYS A 146 -17.81 -11.00 14.22
CA LYS A 146 -16.92 -11.11 15.37
C LYS A 146 -16.59 -9.73 15.95
N ASN A 147 -16.58 -9.63 17.28
CA ASN A 147 -16.24 -8.40 18.00
C ASN A 147 -14.84 -7.88 17.59
N PRO A 148 -14.69 -6.58 17.22
CA PRO A 148 -13.41 -5.99 16.86
C PRO A 148 -12.28 -6.16 17.87
N LYS A 149 -12.58 -6.26 19.17
CA LYS A 149 -11.59 -6.52 20.23
C LYS A 149 -10.86 -7.86 20.06
N TYR A 150 -11.47 -8.83 19.39
CA TYR A 150 -10.95 -10.19 19.20
C TYR A 150 -10.50 -10.48 17.77
N TRP A 151 -10.33 -9.44 16.95
CA TRP A 151 -9.72 -9.59 15.63
C TRP A 151 -8.22 -9.83 15.82
N THR A 152 -7.72 -10.89 15.18
CA THR A 152 -6.31 -11.26 15.18
C THR A 152 -5.63 -10.75 13.92
N ALA A 153 -4.30 -10.67 13.94
CA ALA A 153 -3.52 -10.22 12.79
C ALA A 153 -3.76 -11.11 11.55
N ASP A 154 -3.77 -12.43 11.72
CA ASP A 154 -3.93 -13.37 10.61
C ASP A 154 -5.29 -13.21 9.91
N VAL A 155 -6.38 -13.15 10.67
CA VAL A 155 -7.73 -12.96 10.12
C VAL A 155 -7.86 -11.64 9.38
N VAL A 156 -7.23 -10.58 9.90
CA VAL A 156 -7.20 -9.27 9.23
C VAL A 156 -6.38 -9.34 7.93
N LEU A 157 -5.23 -10.01 7.94
CA LEU A 157 -4.39 -10.17 6.76
C LEU A 157 -5.10 -10.96 5.65
N ASP A 158 -5.76 -12.05 5.99
CA ASP A 158 -6.52 -12.87 5.04
C ASP A 158 -7.60 -12.05 4.33
N TYR A 159 -8.35 -11.24 5.09
CA TYR A 159 -9.34 -10.35 4.51
C TYR A 159 -8.72 -9.30 3.59
N LEU A 160 -7.62 -8.66 4.01
CA LEU A 160 -6.96 -7.65 3.20
C LEU A 160 -6.47 -8.23 1.86
N LEU A 161 -6.02 -9.49 1.83
CA LEU A 161 -5.62 -10.18 0.59
C LEU A 161 -6.78 -10.38 -0.40
N THR A 162 -8.04 -10.39 0.05
CA THR A 162 -9.19 -10.45 -0.84
C THR A 162 -9.53 -9.12 -1.53
N LEU A 163 -8.92 -8.02 -1.08
CA LEU A 163 -9.17 -6.67 -1.59
C LEU A 163 -8.13 -6.28 -2.65
N SER A 164 -8.48 -5.33 -3.51
CA SER A 164 -7.50 -4.73 -4.43
C SER A 164 -6.44 -3.91 -3.68
N ASP A 165 -5.22 -3.86 -4.21
CA ASP A 165 -4.07 -3.14 -3.62
C ASP A 165 -4.37 -1.69 -3.20
N GLY A 166 -5.26 -1.01 -3.94
CA GLY A 166 -5.66 0.37 -3.66
C GLY A 166 -6.59 0.51 -2.45
N ALA A 167 -7.43 -0.49 -2.18
CA ALA A 167 -8.40 -0.50 -1.10
C ALA A 167 -7.83 -1.05 0.23
N GLN A 168 -6.82 -1.90 0.11
CA GLN A 168 -6.12 -2.55 1.19
C GLN A 168 -5.59 -1.58 2.28
N SER A 169 -4.89 -0.50 1.89
CA SER A 169 -4.33 0.45 2.87
C SER A 169 -5.40 1.22 3.63
N SER A 170 -6.42 1.73 2.92
CA SER A 170 -7.50 2.49 3.55
C SER A 170 -8.35 1.59 4.45
N MET A 171 -8.49 0.31 4.10
CA MET A 171 -9.17 -0.68 4.92
C MET A 171 -8.40 -0.98 6.21
N LEU A 172 -7.08 -1.25 6.12
CA LEU A 172 -6.25 -1.48 7.29
C LEU A 172 -6.24 -0.27 8.24
N ASP A 173 -6.18 0.94 7.68
CA ASP A 173 -6.27 2.16 8.48
C ASP A 173 -7.61 2.24 9.22
N ALA A 174 -8.73 1.88 8.57
CA ALA A 174 -10.05 1.87 9.20
C ALA A 174 -10.16 0.80 10.30
N ILE A 175 -9.64 -0.42 10.06
CA ILE A 175 -9.60 -1.51 11.05
C ILE A 175 -8.87 -1.05 12.31
N ARG A 176 -7.69 -0.43 12.17
CA ARG A 176 -6.89 0.05 13.30
C ARG A 176 -7.58 1.12 14.16
N GLN A 177 -8.51 1.89 13.58
CA GLN A 177 -9.26 2.88 14.35
C GLN A 177 -10.23 2.22 15.34
N ILE A 178 -10.77 1.06 15.00
CA ILE A 178 -11.81 0.36 15.77
C ILE A 178 -11.36 -0.93 16.46
N ALA A 179 -10.14 -1.41 16.15
CA ALA A 179 -9.49 -2.56 16.75
C ALA A 179 -8.08 -2.12 17.23
N PRO A 180 -7.98 -1.48 18.41
CA PRO A 180 -6.74 -0.86 18.90
C PRO A 180 -5.56 -1.83 19.01
N GLN A 181 -5.82 -3.11 19.30
CA GLN A 181 -4.79 -4.15 19.38
C GLN A 181 -4.09 -4.42 18.04
N ILE A 182 -4.71 -4.07 16.91
CA ILE A 182 -4.08 -4.15 15.59
C ILE A 182 -3.17 -2.93 15.32
N ALA A 183 -3.41 -1.82 16.04
CA ALA A 183 -2.70 -0.55 15.90
C ALA A 183 -1.54 -0.39 16.90
N ASP A 184 -1.66 -1.01 18.07
CA ASP A 184 -0.68 -0.94 19.15
C ASP A 184 0.59 -1.73 18.80
N LYS A 185 1.75 -1.08 18.80
CA LYS A 185 3.04 -1.69 18.48
C LYS A 185 3.48 -2.76 19.49
N ASN A 186 2.96 -2.70 20.71
CA ASN A 186 3.29 -3.63 21.79
C ASN A 186 2.38 -4.87 21.79
N SER A 187 1.32 -4.87 20.98
CA SER A 187 0.41 -5.99 20.83
C SER A 187 1.02 -7.09 19.94
N THR A 188 0.80 -8.35 20.29
CA THR A 188 1.12 -9.50 19.42
C THR A 188 0.35 -9.45 18.10
N GLU A 189 -0.82 -8.82 18.11
CA GLU A 189 -1.70 -8.66 16.96
C GLU A 189 -1.36 -7.42 16.12
N TYR A 190 -0.26 -6.74 16.44
CA TYR A 190 0.16 -5.55 15.71
C TYR A 190 0.39 -5.84 14.23
N ILE A 191 -0.41 -5.19 13.38
CA ILE A 191 -0.11 -5.09 11.96
C ILE A 191 0.45 -3.71 11.74
N GLY A 192 1.75 -3.62 11.44
CA GLY A 192 2.39 -2.37 11.04
C GLY A 192 2.12 -2.01 9.58
N THR A 193 2.13 -0.71 9.28
CA THR A 193 2.02 -0.21 7.89
C THR A 193 3.22 -0.70 7.06
N GLY A 194 4.36 -0.97 7.71
CA GLY A 194 5.54 -1.61 7.12
C GLY A 194 5.32 -3.07 6.73
N ARG A 195 4.89 -3.93 7.67
CA ARG A 195 4.65 -5.38 7.45
C ARG A 195 3.63 -5.66 6.34
N PHE A 196 2.57 -4.85 6.27
CA PHE A 196 1.60 -4.93 5.17
C PHE A 196 2.23 -4.55 3.81
N ARG A 197 3.07 -3.51 3.80
CA ARG A 197 3.72 -3.00 2.58
C ARG A 197 4.97 -3.79 2.16
N GLU A 198 5.50 -4.66 3.04
CA GLU A 198 6.56 -5.64 2.78
C GLU A 198 6.04 -6.87 2.03
N LYS A 199 4.82 -7.36 2.32
CA LYS A 199 4.17 -8.41 1.52
C LYS A 199 3.45 -7.90 0.26
N VAL A 200 3.04 -6.62 0.21
CA VAL A 200 2.21 -6.04 -0.87
C VAL A 200 3.01 -5.26 -1.95
N ARG A 201 4.34 -5.45 -2.09
CA ARG A 201 5.12 -4.84 -3.19
C ARG A 201 4.78 -3.35 -3.39
N ARG A 202 5.07 -2.48 -2.41
CA ARG A 202 5.11 -1.04 -2.73
C ARG A 202 6.02 -0.85 -3.94
N ARG A 203 5.39 -0.44 -5.04
CA ARG A 203 5.88 -0.45 -6.42
C ARG A 203 7.29 0.13 -6.52
N LYS A 204 8.32 -0.71 -6.34
CA LYS A 204 9.60 -0.50 -7.01
C LYS A 204 9.29 -0.47 -8.50
N LYS A 205 9.93 0.42 -9.25
CA LYS A 205 9.87 0.36 -10.71
C LYS A 205 11.11 -0.33 -11.21
N ASP A 206 10.92 -1.34 -12.04
CA ASP A 206 11.98 -2.10 -12.67
C ASP A 206 12.29 -1.48 -14.04
N ILE A 207 12.70 -0.22 -14.00
CA ILE A 207 13.04 0.59 -15.18
C ILE A 207 14.45 1.14 -14.95
N PHE A 208 15.32 0.80 -15.88
CA PHE A 208 16.75 1.10 -15.93
C PHE A 208 17.10 1.67 -17.30
N GLY A 209 18.39 1.91 -17.56
CA GLY A 209 18.86 2.57 -18.79
C GLY A 209 18.26 1.97 -20.08
N ASP A 210 18.23 0.65 -20.20
CA ASP A 210 17.66 -0.02 -21.38
C ASP A 210 16.14 0.22 -21.53
N GLU A 211 15.39 0.18 -20.43
CA GLU A 211 13.95 0.48 -20.46
C GLU A 211 13.67 1.97 -20.73
N ILE A 212 14.57 2.87 -20.31
CA ILE A 212 14.50 4.30 -20.66
C ILE A 212 14.64 4.48 -22.16
N LEU A 213 15.56 3.76 -22.82
CA LEU A 213 15.69 3.80 -24.27
C LEU A 213 14.41 3.35 -24.98
N LEU A 214 13.73 2.30 -24.49
CA LEU A 214 12.44 1.86 -25.04
C LEU A 214 11.33 2.90 -24.83
N ILE A 215 11.38 3.66 -23.73
CA ILE A 215 10.45 4.77 -23.51
C ILE A 215 10.74 5.89 -24.51
N HIS A 216 12.01 6.27 -24.68
CA HIS A 216 12.44 7.30 -25.62
C HIS A 216 12.02 6.96 -27.05
N GLU A 217 12.29 5.74 -27.51
CA GLU A 217 11.90 5.26 -28.84
C GLU A 217 10.39 5.42 -29.08
N GLY A 218 9.55 5.03 -28.11
CA GLY A 218 8.11 5.16 -28.22
C GLY A 218 7.61 6.62 -28.21
N LEU A 219 8.30 7.53 -27.51
CA LEU A 219 7.95 8.95 -27.48
C LEU A 219 8.42 9.67 -28.74
N GLU A 220 9.61 9.36 -29.25
CA GLU A 220 10.19 9.93 -30.46
C GLU A 220 9.39 9.51 -31.70
N ALA A 221 9.00 8.23 -31.81
CA ALA A 221 8.18 7.74 -32.91
C ALA A 221 6.78 8.40 -32.99
N LEU A 222 6.35 9.07 -31.91
CA LEU A 222 5.08 9.80 -31.84
C LEU A 222 5.29 11.31 -31.68
N SER A 223 6.51 11.81 -31.89
CA SER A 223 6.88 13.23 -31.82
C SER A 223 6.50 13.93 -30.51
N LEU A 224 6.57 13.20 -29.38
CA LEU A 224 6.20 13.70 -28.04
C LEU A 224 7.39 14.35 -27.32
N THR A 225 7.94 15.40 -27.92
CA THR A 225 9.16 16.08 -27.44
C THR A 225 8.98 16.72 -26.07
N LEU A 226 7.82 17.32 -25.78
CA LEU A 226 7.54 17.94 -24.48
C LEU A 226 7.48 16.88 -23.39
N GLU A 227 6.75 15.80 -23.63
CA GLU A 227 6.61 14.67 -22.70
C GLU A 227 7.96 14.06 -22.38
N LYS A 228 8.80 13.82 -23.40
CA LYS A 228 10.16 13.31 -23.23
C LYS A 228 10.99 14.27 -22.37
N THR A 229 10.97 15.57 -22.67
CA THR A 229 11.71 16.59 -21.92
C THR A 229 11.31 16.68 -20.45
N VAL A 230 10.00 16.65 -20.16
CA VAL A 230 9.50 16.69 -18.78
C VAL A 230 9.79 15.38 -18.05
N PHE A 231 9.67 14.24 -18.73
CA PHE A 231 9.97 12.93 -18.16
C PHE A 231 11.45 12.82 -17.76
N ASP A 232 12.34 13.20 -18.67
CA ASP A 232 13.80 13.17 -18.48
C ASP A 232 14.23 14.13 -17.37
N LEU A 233 13.66 15.33 -17.32
CA LEU A 233 13.90 16.28 -16.21
C LEU A 233 13.44 15.70 -14.87
N HIS A 234 12.26 15.07 -14.83
CA HIS A 234 11.73 14.49 -13.59
C HIS A 234 12.63 13.36 -13.07
N ILE A 235 13.12 12.51 -13.96
CA ILE A 235 14.06 11.44 -13.62
C ILE A 235 15.40 12.01 -13.22
N THR A 236 15.98 12.94 -13.98
CA THR A 236 17.28 13.55 -13.68
C THR A 236 17.30 14.15 -12.28
N LEU A 237 16.24 14.87 -11.91
CA LEU A 237 16.14 15.48 -10.59
C LEU A 237 15.73 14.50 -9.50
N GLY A 238 15.11 13.36 -9.81
CA GLY A 238 14.51 12.48 -8.80
C GLY A 238 13.55 13.20 -7.84
N ALA A 239 13.07 14.37 -8.24
CA ALA A 239 12.28 15.26 -7.41
C ALA A 239 10.90 14.66 -7.17
N ARG A 240 10.25 15.05 -6.07
CA ARG A 240 8.82 14.81 -5.89
C ARG A 240 8.04 15.69 -6.86
N GLU A 241 6.77 15.37 -6.98
CA GLU A 241 5.87 16.01 -7.93
C GLU A 241 5.52 17.45 -7.51
N GLY A 242 5.39 17.72 -6.20
CA GLY A 242 4.93 19.03 -5.72
C GLY A 242 3.41 19.20 -5.67
N SER A 243 2.67 18.15 -5.28
CA SER A 243 1.19 18.14 -5.38
C SER A 243 0.44 19.04 -4.39
N LYS A 244 1.05 19.39 -3.27
CA LYS A 244 0.42 20.22 -2.21
C LYS A 244 1.04 21.60 -2.07
N ASN A 245 2.37 21.69 -2.15
CA ASN A 245 3.09 22.95 -2.08
C ASN A 245 3.43 23.40 -3.51
N PRO A 246 2.91 24.55 -3.97
CA PRO A 246 3.10 25.04 -5.33
C PRO A 246 4.55 25.41 -5.67
N GLU A 247 5.44 25.55 -4.68
CA GLU A 247 6.85 25.94 -4.87
C GLU A 247 7.81 24.74 -4.81
N ALA A 248 7.30 23.58 -4.42
CA ALA A 248 8.10 22.38 -4.17
C ALA A 248 8.06 21.38 -5.34
N GLY A 249 9.10 20.55 -5.44
CA GLY A 249 9.22 19.48 -6.41
C GLY A 249 9.24 19.98 -7.86
N LEU A 250 8.96 19.07 -8.79
CA LEU A 250 8.96 19.34 -10.22
C LEU A 250 7.93 20.40 -10.61
N CYS A 251 6.70 20.33 -10.07
CA CYS A 251 5.66 21.32 -10.37
C CYS A 251 5.94 22.71 -9.80
N GLY A 252 6.89 22.83 -8.87
CA GLY A 252 7.32 24.10 -8.31
C GLY A 252 8.47 24.77 -9.07
N LEU A 253 9.03 24.13 -10.09
CA LEU A 253 10.12 24.70 -10.87
C LEU A 253 9.64 25.86 -11.75
N SER A 254 10.20 27.05 -11.50
CA SER A 254 10.12 28.20 -12.41
C SER A 254 11.39 28.32 -13.24
N TRP A 255 11.29 29.02 -14.37
CA TRP A 255 12.41 29.23 -15.28
C TRP A 255 13.58 29.99 -14.63
N ALA A 256 13.27 30.91 -13.70
CA ALA A 256 14.25 31.63 -12.88
C ALA A 256 15.16 30.71 -12.04
N ARG A 257 14.80 29.44 -11.83
CA ARG A 257 15.61 28.50 -11.05
C ARG A 257 16.71 27.82 -11.86
N PHE A 258 16.66 27.90 -13.19
CA PHE A 258 17.70 27.39 -14.07
C PHE A 258 18.88 28.35 -14.11
N LYS A 259 20.09 27.81 -14.08
CA LYS A 259 21.37 28.54 -14.01
C LYS A 259 22.35 27.95 -15.01
N LYS A 260 23.42 28.71 -15.31
CA LYS A 260 24.53 28.29 -16.18
C LYS A 260 24.00 27.67 -17.49
N ASP A 261 23.22 28.44 -18.24
CA ASP A 261 22.63 27.99 -19.52
C ASP A 261 21.87 26.67 -19.44
N PHE A 262 20.99 26.55 -18.43
CA PHE A 262 20.13 25.38 -18.19
C PHE A 262 20.88 24.09 -17.81
N THR A 263 22.19 24.15 -17.59
CA THR A 263 22.96 22.98 -17.11
C THR A 263 22.73 22.72 -15.62
N ARG A 264 22.26 23.72 -14.86
CA ARG A 264 22.01 23.62 -13.41
C ARG A 264 20.61 24.11 -13.04
N VAL A 265 20.04 23.55 -11.97
CA VAL A 265 18.76 24.03 -11.41
C VAL A 265 18.72 23.94 -9.88
N ASP A 266 17.99 24.85 -9.26
CA ASP A 266 17.61 24.73 -7.85
C ASP A 266 16.19 24.16 -7.72
N VAL A 267 15.97 23.20 -6.80
CA VAL A 267 14.64 22.65 -6.47
C VAL A 267 14.47 22.67 -4.97
N TYR A 268 13.26 23.01 -4.55
CA TYR A 268 12.83 22.94 -3.16
C TYR A 268 12.00 21.69 -2.90
N GLU A 269 12.26 20.97 -1.81
CA GLU A 269 11.53 19.78 -1.38
C GLU A 269 10.84 20.02 -0.04
N SER A 270 9.51 20.07 -0.03
CA SER A 270 8.70 20.47 1.14
C SER A 270 8.29 19.32 2.07
N LYS A 271 8.66 18.08 1.76
CA LYS A 271 8.19 16.90 2.53
C LYS A 271 8.94 16.70 3.86
N VAL A 272 10.14 17.23 3.95
CA VAL A 272 10.95 17.21 5.17
C VAL A 272 10.56 18.37 6.08
N ARG A 273 10.67 18.17 7.40
CA ARG A 273 10.35 19.23 8.38
C ARG A 273 11.29 20.41 8.13
N GLY A 274 10.73 21.57 7.79
CA GLY A 274 11.49 22.78 7.42
C GLY A 274 11.79 22.92 5.92
N GLY A 275 11.56 21.88 5.12
CA GLY A 275 11.93 21.86 3.70
C GLY A 275 13.44 21.81 3.45
N ILE A 276 13.84 21.34 2.27
CA ILE A 276 15.26 21.33 1.85
C ILE A 276 15.38 21.96 0.47
N TRP A 277 16.36 22.84 0.32
CA TRP A 277 16.81 23.29 -0.99
C TRP A 277 17.94 22.40 -1.49
N CYS A 278 17.72 21.82 -2.67
CA CYS A 278 18.77 21.17 -3.44
C CYS A 278 19.27 22.18 -4.47
N ARG A 279 20.52 22.64 -4.31
CA ARG A 279 21.09 23.75 -5.09
C ARG A 279 21.96 23.25 -6.22
N SER A 280 21.99 24.00 -7.32
CA SER A 280 22.91 23.81 -8.45
C SER A 280 22.97 22.36 -8.95
N CYS A 281 21.82 21.71 -9.06
CA CYS A 281 21.76 20.31 -9.43
C CYS A 281 21.94 20.14 -10.94
N PRO A 282 22.76 19.17 -11.37
CA PRO A 282 23.08 18.95 -12.78
C PRO A 282 21.85 18.46 -13.53
N ILE A 283 21.54 19.13 -14.63
CA ILE A 283 20.45 18.75 -15.54
C ILE A 283 20.90 17.69 -16.55
N ASP A 284 22.20 17.63 -16.86
CA ASP A 284 22.78 16.72 -17.84
C ASP A 284 23.35 15.43 -17.19
N LEU A 285 22.79 15.04 -16.04
CA LEU A 285 23.25 13.89 -15.25
C LEU A 285 23.10 12.56 -16.00
N PHE A 286 21.93 12.35 -16.61
CA PHE A 286 21.61 11.14 -17.40
C PHE A 286 21.34 11.43 -18.89
N PHE A 287 21.13 12.70 -19.25
CA PHE A 287 20.67 13.07 -20.59
C PHE A 287 21.40 14.32 -21.04
N LYS A 288 22.46 14.15 -21.84
CA LYS A 288 23.34 15.25 -22.27
C LYS A 288 22.66 16.33 -23.11
N ASP A 289 21.58 15.98 -23.79
CA ASP A 289 20.80 16.88 -24.63
C ASP A 289 19.67 17.62 -23.87
N LEU A 290 19.44 17.29 -22.60
CA LEU A 290 18.34 17.85 -21.82
C LEU A 290 18.44 19.36 -21.60
N PRO A 291 19.61 19.95 -21.27
CA PRO A 291 19.76 21.41 -21.19
C PRO A 291 19.31 22.12 -22.47
N GLN A 292 19.71 21.61 -23.64
CA GLN A 292 19.37 22.19 -24.95
C GLN A 292 17.87 22.07 -25.23
N ARG A 293 17.24 20.94 -24.90
CA ARG A 293 15.78 20.77 -25.04
C ARG A 293 15.00 21.73 -24.14
N LEU A 294 15.46 21.95 -22.91
CA LEU A 294 14.85 22.90 -21.98
C LEU A 294 15.01 24.34 -22.46
N TYR A 295 16.19 24.71 -22.97
CA TYR A 295 16.43 26.01 -23.57
C TYR A 295 15.52 26.25 -24.79
N GLY A 296 15.36 25.24 -25.66
CA GLY A 296 14.43 25.31 -26.79
C GLY A 296 12.98 25.52 -26.36
N LEU A 297 12.52 24.79 -25.33
CA LEU A 297 11.19 24.97 -24.76
C LEU A 297 10.99 26.37 -24.16
N TRP A 298 12.00 26.88 -23.46
CA TRP A 298 12.00 28.24 -22.90
C TRP A 298 11.91 29.30 -24.00
N LYS A 299 12.64 29.14 -25.10
CA LYS A 299 12.57 30.02 -26.28
C LYS A 299 11.19 29.99 -26.94
N ILE A 300 10.62 28.81 -27.16
CA ILE A 300 9.26 28.63 -27.72
C ILE A 300 8.22 29.36 -26.86
N ARG A 301 8.41 29.39 -25.54
CA ARG A 301 7.51 30.08 -24.61
C ARG A 301 7.78 31.59 -24.47
N LYS A 302 8.62 32.18 -25.32
CA LYS A 302 9.02 33.60 -25.28
C LYS A 302 9.81 33.98 -24.03
N GLN A 303 10.67 33.08 -23.57
CA GLN A 303 11.67 33.34 -22.52
C GLN A 303 11.09 33.81 -21.18
N PRO A 304 10.05 33.14 -20.64
CA PRO A 304 9.46 33.56 -19.37
C PRO A 304 10.45 33.34 -18.22
N ILE A 305 10.44 34.22 -17.22
CA ILE A 305 11.32 34.13 -16.05
C ILE A 305 10.57 33.55 -14.85
N GLN A 306 9.42 34.13 -14.50
CA GLN A 306 8.67 33.77 -13.30
C GLN A 306 7.68 32.61 -13.50
N GLU A 307 7.35 32.28 -14.76
CA GLU A 307 6.43 31.20 -15.03
C GLU A 307 7.01 29.85 -14.62
N LYS A 308 6.09 28.93 -14.30
CA LYS A 308 6.43 27.55 -14.00
C LYS A 308 6.72 26.78 -15.29
N LEU A 309 7.63 25.81 -15.20
CA LEU A 309 7.86 24.85 -16.29
C LEU A 309 6.58 24.07 -16.60
N ILE A 310 5.82 23.69 -15.56
CA ILE A 310 4.52 23.03 -15.65
C ILE A 310 3.44 24.00 -15.16
N LEU A 311 2.74 24.67 -16.09
CA LEU A 311 1.83 25.78 -15.81
C LEU A 311 0.61 25.32 -15.00
N GLY A 312 0.00 24.20 -15.39
CA GLY A 312 -1.13 23.56 -14.71
C GLY A 312 -0.73 22.73 -13.48
N GLY A 313 0.51 22.86 -13.01
CA GLY A 313 1.05 22.17 -11.85
C GLY A 313 0.83 20.65 -11.91
N TYR A 314 0.40 20.07 -10.78
CA TYR A 314 0.26 18.61 -10.68
C TYR A 314 -0.82 18.03 -11.60
N LYS A 315 -1.83 18.81 -11.97
CA LYS A 315 -2.86 18.35 -12.93
C LYS A 315 -2.23 18.10 -14.30
N GLU A 316 -1.52 19.08 -14.82
CA GLU A 316 -0.82 18.98 -16.10
C GLU A 316 0.27 17.90 -16.08
N LEU A 317 1.03 17.77 -14.99
CA LEU A 317 2.02 16.69 -14.85
C LEU A 317 1.38 15.30 -14.97
N ARG A 318 0.21 15.08 -14.37
CA ARG A 318 -0.53 13.81 -14.53
C ARG A 318 -0.99 13.59 -15.96
N ASP A 319 -1.38 14.65 -16.66
CA ASP A 319 -1.81 14.57 -18.06
C ASP A 319 -0.63 14.25 -18.99
N ILE A 320 0.55 14.83 -18.75
CA ILE A 320 1.80 14.46 -19.42
C ILE A 320 2.07 12.96 -19.26
N TYR A 321 2.07 12.44 -18.03
CA TYR A 321 2.29 11.01 -17.77
C TYR A 321 1.17 10.12 -18.31
N LYS A 322 -0.05 10.63 -18.45
CA LYS A 322 -1.15 9.93 -19.12
C LYS A 322 -0.86 9.81 -20.62
N ARG A 323 -0.40 10.88 -21.28
CA ARG A 323 -0.02 10.88 -22.70
C ARG A 323 1.18 9.96 -22.96
N ILE A 324 2.21 10.00 -22.11
CA ILE A 324 3.34 9.04 -22.16
C ILE A 324 2.82 7.60 -22.15
N ARG A 325 1.97 7.23 -21.18
CA ARG A 325 1.43 5.87 -21.12
C ARG A 325 0.59 5.51 -22.34
N GLN A 326 -0.20 6.43 -22.88
CA GLN A 326 -1.00 6.18 -24.09
C GLN A 326 -0.10 5.96 -25.30
N ALA A 327 0.97 6.75 -25.43
CA ALA A 327 1.99 6.62 -26.47
C ALA A 327 2.67 5.26 -26.41
N LEU A 328 3.19 4.87 -25.24
CA LEU A 328 3.83 3.58 -25.03
C LEU A 328 2.86 2.42 -25.29
N LYS A 329 1.61 2.52 -24.82
CA LYS A 329 0.58 1.51 -25.10
C LYS A 329 0.32 1.34 -26.58
N LYS A 330 0.27 2.44 -27.34
CA LYS A 330 0.04 2.45 -28.79
C LYS A 330 1.24 1.87 -29.52
N TYR A 331 2.44 2.33 -29.20
CA TYR A 331 3.67 1.99 -29.91
C TYR A 331 4.12 0.55 -29.66
N TRP A 332 4.08 0.10 -28.40
CA TRP A 332 4.59 -1.21 -27.97
C TRP A 332 3.53 -2.33 -27.93
N LYS A 333 2.31 -2.07 -28.39
CA LYS A 333 1.22 -3.06 -28.38
C LYS A 333 1.64 -4.34 -29.12
N LYS A 334 1.68 -5.48 -28.42
CA LYS A 334 2.09 -6.80 -28.94
C LYS A 334 3.56 -6.90 -29.41
N LYS A 335 4.41 -5.90 -29.11
CA LYS A 335 5.83 -5.89 -29.50
C LYS A 335 6.78 -6.25 -28.36
N LEU A 336 6.35 -6.07 -27.12
CA LEU A 336 7.14 -6.35 -25.93
C LEU A 336 6.57 -7.52 -25.14
N ASP A 337 7.44 -8.15 -24.36
CA ASP A 337 7.06 -9.08 -23.29
C ASP A 337 5.94 -8.46 -22.42
N PRO A 338 4.89 -9.21 -22.04
CA PRO A 338 3.76 -8.67 -21.28
C PRO A 338 4.14 -8.02 -19.95
N SER A 339 5.16 -8.53 -19.25
CA SER A 339 5.64 -7.93 -18.01
C SER A 339 6.31 -6.60 -18.28
N LEU A 340 7.19 -6.53 -19.27
CA LEU A 340 7.84 -5.28 -19.69
C LEU A 340 6.82 -4.24 -20.17
N TYR A 341 5.89 -4.68 -21.03
CA TYR A 341 4.81 -3.84 -21.54
C TYR A 341 4.00 -3.23 -20.41
N THR A 342 3.61 -4.05 -19.42
CA THR A 342 2.86 -3.59 -18.25
C THR A 342 3.67 -2.57 -17.45
N GLU A 343 4.98 -2.80 -17.29
CA GLU A 343 5.83 -1.92 -16.51
C GLU A 343 5.95 -0.52 -17.12
N LEU A 344 6.19 -0.45 -18.43
CA LEU A 344 6.25 0.81 -19.19
C LEU A 344 4.88 1.50 -19.25
N CYS A 345 3.80 0.75 -19.47
CA CYS A 345 2.46 1.32 -19.68
C CYS A 345 1.74 1.73 -18.39
N THR A 346 2.35 1.52 -17.23
CA THR A 346 1.79 1.87 -15.91
C THR A 346 2.53 2.99 -15.20
N LEU A 347 3.48 3.64 -15.88
CA LEU A 347 4.26 4.79 -15.39
C LEU A 347 3.39 5.89 -14.76
N LYS A 348 3.80 6.35 -13.58
CA LYS A 348 3.20 7.48 -12.85
C LYS A 348 4.25 8.53 -12.54
N PRO A 349 3.84 9.79 -12.25
CA PRO A 349 4.78 10.79 -11.75
C PRO A 349 5.61 10.29 -10.56
N HIS A 350 4.99 9.56 -9.63
CA HIS A 350 5.62 8.97 -8.45
C HIS A 350 6.59 7.81 -8.72
N ASP A 351 6.92 7.56 -9.98
CA ASP A 351 7.88 6.53 -10.35
C ASP A 351 9.24 7.13 -10.76
N ALA A 352 9.29 8.42 -11.13
CA ALA A 352 10.52 9.07 -11.59
C ALA A 352 11.62 9.08 -10.53
N ASP A 353 11.26 9.22 -9.25
CA ASP A 353 12.15 9.15 -8.10
C ASP A 353 12.79 7.77 -7.91
N LYS A 354 12.10 6.69 -8.26
CA LYS A 354 12.61 5.32 -8.18
C LYS A 354 13.52 5.03 -9.37
N ILE A 355 13.10 5.46 -10.56
CA ILE A 355 13.90 5.37 -11.78
C ILE A 355 15.21 6.13 -11.60
N HIS A 356 15.17 7.33 -11.02
CA HIS A 356 16.35 8.09 -10.65
C HIS A 356 17.34 7.28 -9.80
N CYS A 357 16.85 6.67 -8.70
CA CYS A 357 17.69 5.86 -7.82
C CYS A 357 18.28 4.65 -8.56
N ASN A 358 17.50 4.01 -9.43
CA ASN A 358 17.94 2.90 -10.27
C ASN A 358 19.07 3.31 -11.22
N LEU A 359 18.95 4.47 -11.90
CA LEU A 359 19.96 4.97 -12.84
C LEU A 359 21.25 5.39 -12.11
N LEU A 360 21.17 6.04 -10.95
CA LEU A 360 22.34 6.33 -10.13
C LEU A 360 23.06 5.06 -9.70
N TRP A 361 22.30 4.04 -9.31
CA TRP A 361 22.87 2.74 -8.94
C TRP A 361 23.54 2.04 -10.13
N GLU A 362 22.96 2.10 -11.33
CA GLU A 362 23.58 1.60 -12.56
C GLU A 362 24.87 2.33 -12.93
N ALA A 363 24.93 3.63 -12.65
CA ALA A 363 26.12 4.45 -12.83
C ALA A 363 27.17 4.25 -11.74
N GLU A 364 26.98 3.25 -10.86
CA GLU A 364 27.88 2.90 -9.75
C GLU A 364 28.05 4.06 -8.75
N VAL A 365 27.07 4.95 -8.64
CA VAL A 365 27.07 6.03 -7.64
C VAL A 365 26.86 5.43 -6.25
N PRO A 366 27.73 5.71 -5.26
CA PRO A 366 27.60 5.17 -3.92
C PRO A 366 26.25 5.55 -3.29
N LEU A 367 25.59 4.62 -2.60
CA LEU A 367 24.25 4.84 -2.05
C LEU A 367 24.24 5.87 -0.92
N GLU A 368 25.37 6.01 -0.22
CA GLU A 368 25.66 7.07 0.75
C GLU A 368 25.49 8.45 0.10
N VAL A 369 25.91 8.56 -1.17
CA VAL A 369 25.80 9.78 -1.97
C VAL A 369 24.36 10.00 -2.40
N VAL A 370 23.67 8.96 -2.88
CA VAL A 370 22.24 9.07 -3.23
C VAL A 370 21.38 9.44 -2.01
N ALA A 371 21.75 8.92 -0.84
CA ALA A 371 21.10 9.16 0.44
C ALA A 371 21.42 10.53 1.06
N GLY A 372 22.41 11.26 0.54
CA GLY A 372 22.85 12.53 1.13
C GLY A 372 23.43 12.39 2.54
N GLN A 373 23.85 11.18 2.95
CA GLN A 373 24.36 10.94 4.30
C GLN A 373 25.70 11.64 4.58
N TYR A 374 26.44 12.01 3.53
CA TYR A 374 27.67 12.80 3.61
C TYR A 374 27.42 14.29 3.85
N LEU A 375 26.18 14.79 3.71
CA LEU A 375 25.85 16.22 3.75
C LEU A 375 25.54 16.77 5.15
N GLY A 376 25.63 15.96 6.21
CA GLY A 376 25.53 16.45 7.59
C GLY A 376 24.33 17.36 7.88
N GLN A 377 23.10 16.88 7.65
CA GLN A 377 21.84 17.61 7.92
C GLN A 377 21.68 19.03 7.29
N GLY A 378 22.56 19.44 6.36
CA GLY A 378 22.51 20.73 5.68
C GLY A 378 22.13 20.64 4.19
N GLU A 379 21.86 21.79 3.59
CA GLU A 379 21.53 21.95 2.17
C GLU A 379 22.48 21.14 1.25
N GLY A 380 21.91 20.37 0.32
CA GLY A 380 22.69 19.51 -0.56
C GLY A 380 23.11 20.20 -1.85
N ILE A 381 24.41 20.20 -2.13
CA ILE A 381 24.97 20.58 -3.43
C ILE A 381 25.11 19.30 -4.27
N GLY A 382 24.61 19.33 -5.50
CA GLY A 382 25.18 18.50 -6.56
C GLY A 382 24.45 17.22 -6.95
N LEU A 383 23.68 16.56 -6.08
CA LEU A 383 22.81 15.43 -6.47
C LEU A 383 21.43 15.58 -5.83
N MET A 384 20.39 15.57 -6.66
CA MET A 384 19.02 15.48 -6.16
C MET A 384 18.58 14.03 -6.07
N GLY A 385 17.41 13.80 -5.47
CA GLY A 385 16.70 12.55 -5.59
C GLY A 385 16.85 11.63 -4.39
N ARG A 386 16.46 12.14 -3.21
CA ARG A 386 16.39 11.44 -1.90
C ARG A 386 17.54 11.69 -0.92
N ILE A 387 18.26 12.80 -1.04
CA ILE A 387 19.32 13.24 -0.09
C ILE A 387 18.91 13.38 1.40
N TRP A 388 17.65 13.16 1.73
CA TRP A 388 17.12 13.18 3.09
C TRP A 388 16.62 11.80 3.57
N LEU A 389 16.81 10.76 2.76
CA LEU A 389 16.48 9.39 3.11
C LEU A 389 17.73 8.65 3.54
N ASP A 390 17.61 7.79 4.53
CA ASP A 390 18.70 6.85 4.85
C ASP A 390 18.85 5.75 3.77
N ILE A 391 20.03 5.14 3.72
CA ILE A 391 20.36 4.04 2.79
C ILE A 391 19.35 2.89 2.90
N ASN A 392 18.90 2.57 4.12
CA ASN A 392 17.97 1.46 4.34
C ASN A 392 16.62 1.74 3.66
N THR A 393 16.15 2.97 3.70
CA THR A 393 14.92 3.43 3.07
C THR A 393 15.06 3.37 1.54
N ILE A 394 16.20 3.79 0.99
CA ILE A 394 16.48 3.68 -0.46
C ILE A 394 16.47 2.21 -0.90
N LYS A 395 17.23 1.33 -0.24
CA LYS A 395 17.28 -0.11 -0.53
C LYS A 395 15.89 -0.76 -0.42
N LYS A 396 15.14 -0.41 0.62
CA LYS A 396 13.83 -1.01 0.91
C LYS A 396 12.73 -0.55 -0.04
N HIS A 397 12.74 0.72 -0.45
CA HIS A 397 11.58 1.32 -1.12
C HIS A 397 11.83 1.84 -2.54
N TYR A 398 13.09 2.07 -2.92
CA TYR A 398 13.42 2.74 -4.18
C TYR A 398 14.14 1.81 -5.17
N LEU A 399 15.13 1.05 -4.71
CA LEU A 399 15.94 0.21 -5.60
C LEU A 399 15.31 -1.15 -5.90
N SER A 400 15.20 -1.51 -7.18
CA SER A 400 14.72 -2.83 -7.66
C SER A 400 15.80 -3.93 -7.67
N LEU A 401 16.64 -4.02 -6.62
CA LEU A 401 17.83 -4.89 -6.62
C LEU A 401 17.51 -6.39 -6.78
N THR A 402 16.46 -6.88 -6.10
CA THR A 402 16.14 -8.33 -6.07
C THR A 402 15.34 -8.82 -7.27
N GLN A 403 14.54 -7.96 -7.92
CA GLN A 403 13.73 -8.34 -9.08
C GLN A 403 14.52 -8.28 -10.38
N ARG A 404 15.41 -7.28 -10.53
CA ARG A 404 16.31 -7.22 -11.68
C ARG A 404 17.24 -8.41 -11.75
N SER A 405 17.79 -8.87 -10.62
CA SER A 405 18.68 -10.04 -10.61
C SER A 405 18.00 -11.31 -11.14
N GLU A 406 16.72 -11.53 -10.83
CA GLU A 406 15.96 -12.69 -11.31
C GLU A 406 15.62 -12.60 -12.80
N ARG A 407 15.13 -11.42 -13.24
CA ARG A 407 14.73 -11.18 -14.62
C ARG A 407 15.93 -11.15 -15.56
N PHE A 408 17.03 -10.53 -15.14
CA PHE A 408 18.29 -10.51 -15.88
C PHE A 408 18.93 -11.90 -15.90
N LYS A 409 18.85 -12.69 -14.81
CA LYS A 409 19.25 -14.11 -14.84
C LYS A 409 18.44 -14.90 -15.87
N LYS A 410 17.11 -14.73 -15.93
CA LYS A 410 16.25 -15.39 -16.92
C LYS A 410 16.55 -14.94 -18.35
N LEU A 411 16.70 -13.64 -18.59
CA LEU A 411 17.02 -13.10 -19.91
C LEU A 411 18.40 -13.58 -20.37
N ARG A 412 19.40 -13.56 -19.48
CA ARG A 412 20.75 -14.06 -19.75
C ARG A 412 20.73 -15.56 -20.03
N GLN A 413 19.97 -16.32 -19.25
CA GLN A 413 19.76 -17.75 -19.48
C GLN A 413 19.10 -18.02 -20.84
N GLN A 414 18.05 -17.29 -21.21
CA GLN A 414 17.39 -17.41 -22.52
C GLN A 414 18.33 -17.06 -23.68
N VAL A 415 19.16 -16.02 -23.53
CA VAL A 415 20.18 -15.65 -24.51
C VAL A 415 21.27 -16.73 -24.60
N THR A 416 21.71 -17.28 -23.47
CA THR A 416 22.66 -18.40 -23.41
C THR A 416 22.07 -19.65 -24.08
N GLU A 417 20.84 -20.05 -23.76
CA GLU A 417 20.13 -21.17 -24.38
C GLU A 417 19.94 -20.97 -25.89
N TYR A 418 19.56 -19.77 -26.32
CA TYR A 418 19.46 -19.41 -27.74
C TYR A 418 20.83 -19.50 -28.43
N SER A 419 21.89 -18.95 -27.83
CA SER A 419 23.24 -19.01 -28.40
C SER A 419 23.77 -20.45 -28.49
N HIS A 420 23.49 -21.31 -27.51
CA HIS A 420 23.85 -22.73 -27.54
C HIS A 420 23.06 -23.49 -28.61
N LYS A 421 21.77 -23.17 -28.79
CA LYS A 421 20.90 -23.83 -29.76
C LYS A 421 21.25 -23.50 -31.21
N PHE A 422 21.76 -22.30 -31.48
CA PHE A 422 21.97 -21.83 -32.86
C PHE A 422 23.44 -21.67 -33.27
N ASN A 423 24.38 -21.52 -32.33
CA ASN A 423 25.81 -21.32 -32.65
C ASN A 423 26.73 -22.48 -32.22
N GLY A 424 26.16 -23.65 -31.88
CA GLY A 424 26.84 -24.94 -31.66
C GLY A 424 28.23 -24.86 -31.03
N THR A 425 28.35 -24.93 -29.70
CA THR A 425 29.58 -25.16 -28.90
C THR A 425 30.89 -24.50 -29.35
N ALA A 426 30.86 -23.47 -30.18
CA ALA A 426 31.99 -22.58 -30.31
C ALA A 426 32.03 -21.79 -29.00
N GLN A 427 33.09 -21.99 -28.21
CA GLN A 427 33.48 -21.07 -27.14
C GLN A 427 33.81 -19.71 -27.77
N HIS A 428 32.79 -19.00 -28.23
CA HIS A 428 32.86 -17.58 -28.34
C HIS A 428 32.88 -17.08 -26.90
N GLN A 429 34.07 -16.62 -26.48
CA GLN A 429 34.19 -15.58 -25.47
C GLN A 429 33.00 -14.65 -25.68
N ALA A 430 32.13 -14.58 -24.67
CA ALA A 430 30.97 -13.72 -24.70
C ALA A 430 31.48 -12.30 -24.94
N THR A 431 31.58 -11.89 -26.21
CA THR A 431 31.82 -10.52 -26.61
C THR A 431 30.65 -9.77 -26.03
N SER A 432 30.95 -9.08 -24.94
CA SER A 432 30.08 -8.25 -24.15
C SER A 432 28.96 -7.63 -25.00
N TYR A 433 27.74 -8.16 -24.85
CA TYR A 433 26.55 -7.38 -25.19
C TYR A 433 26.59 -6.08 -24.39
N PRO A 434 26.14 -4.96 -24.96
CA PRO A 434 26.89 -3.70 -24.91
C PRO A 434 26.64 -2.95 -23.61
N ASN A 435 27.44 -3.25 -22.59
CA ASN A 435 27.62 -2.38 -21.43
C ASN A 435 28.18 -0.99 -21.82
N LYS A 436 28.61 -0.81 -23.08
CA LYS A 436 29.05 0.48 -23.64
C LYS A 436 27.91 1.47 -23.93
N ARG A 437 26.66 1.05 -24.20
CA ARG A 437 25.57 2.00 -24.48
C ARG A 437 24.91 2.55 -23.21
N ALA A 438 24.78 1.75 -22.15
CA ALA A 438 24.31 2.24 -20.85
C ALA A 438 25.33 3.20 -20.19
N ARG A 439 26.65 2.92 -20.36
CA ARG A 439 27.73 3.86 -19.99
C ARG A 439 27.68 5.19 -20.76
N ASN A 440 27.03 5.26 -21.93
CA ASN A 440 26.89 6.51 -22.67
C ASN A 440 25.69 7.37 -22.21
N LEU A 441 24.78 6.83 -21.39
CA LEU A 441 23.66 7.58 -20.83
C LEU A 441 24.03 8.23 -19.49
N CYS A 442 24.81 7.54 -18.65
CA CYS A 442 25.20 8.08 -17.35
C CYS A 442 26.65 8.55 -17.37
N LEU A 443 26.92 9.75 -16.85
CA LEU A 443 28.28 10.12 -16.45
C LEU A 443 28.82 9.05 -15.51
N ASN A 444 30.05 8.59 -15.71
CA ASN A 444 30.68 7.74 -14.71
C ASN A 444 30.95 8.57 -13.44
N TRP A 445 31.09 7.91 -12.28
CA TRP A 445 31.29 8.61 -11.00
C TRP A 445 32.49 9.56 -10.99
N GLN A 446 33.57 9.26 -11.73
CA GLN A 446 34.74 10.13 -11.84
C GLN A 446 34.42 11.41 -12.63
N GLU A 447 33.64 11.30 -13.71
CA GLU A 447 33.15 12.46 -14.47
C GLU A 447 32.15 13.29 -13.65
N PHE A 448 31.35 12.65 -12.80
CA PHE A 448 30.48 13.36 -11.86
C PHE A 448 31.29 14.15 -10.83
N GLN A 449 32.36 13.56 -10.26
CA GLN A 449 33.25 14.27 -9.33
C GLN A 449 33.90 15.49 -10.00
N ALA A 450 34.31 15.38 -11.26
CA ALA A 450 34.85 16.49 -12.05
C ALA A 450 33.83 17.61 -12.34
N LEU A 451 32.52 17.33 -12.26
CA LEU A 451 31.46 18.35 -12.39
C LEU A 451 31.10 19.04 -11.07
N GLN A 452 31.62 18.56 -9.94
CA GLN A 452 31.43 19.20 -8.62
C GLN A 452 32.56 20.18 -8.27
N SER A 453 33.76 19.94 -8.79
CA SER A 453 34.88 20.91 -8.82
C SER A 453 34.61 22.02 -9.82
#